data_AF-A0A7S0WB60-F1
#
_entry.id   AF-A0A7S0WB60-F1
#
_cell.length_a   1.000
_cell.length_b   1.000
_cell.length_c   1.000
_cell.angle_alpha   90.00
_cell.angle_beta   90.00
_cell.angle_gamma   90.00
#
_symmetry.space_group_name_H-M   'P 1'
#
loop_
_entity.id
_entity.type
_entity.pdbx_description
1 polymer ?
#
loop_
_entity_poly.entity_id
_entity_poly.type
_entity_poly.pdbx_seq_one_letter_code
_entity_poly.pdbx_strand_id
1 'polypeptide(L)'
;AVHDASEGGVTRAAIDDDVALATSGDGGKHIRAYDTRDGELLWEGVSYSDAMPSAEARAEREVQIGEDAFVARRDVDGCGDVDVVTLAKGEVVMRSLRTGEVNWRANVRDVAEKAIWERVFVHGEVTYAVGRELETGAPCACAMTTIDGTVIGGQCA
;
A
#
# COMPACT_ATOMS: atom_id res chain seq x y z
N ALA A 1 -25.44 -25.76 2.72
CA ALA A 1 -24.03 -26.18 2.74
C ALA A 1 -23.20 -24.93 2.54
N VAL A 2 -22.23 -24.75 3.43
CA VAL A 2 -21.21 -23.69 3.57
C VAL A 2 -21.19 -22.65 2.44
N HIS A 3 -21.69 -21.44 2.69
CA HIS A 3 -21.14 -20.27 2.03
C HIS A 3 -19.84 -19.97 2.78
N ASP A 4 -18.74 -20.44 2.20
CA ASP A 4 -17.40 -20.08 2.59
C ASP A 4 -17.23 -18.58 2.30
N ALA A 5 -17.67 -17.74 3.26
CA ALA A 5 -17.08 -16.44 3.41
C ALA A 5 -15.65 -16.75 3.85
N SER A 6 -14.73 -16.76 2.89
CA SER A 6 -13.31 -16.79 3.20
C SER A 6 -13.05 -15.58 4.09
N GLU A 7 -12.98 -15.79 5.41
CA GLU A 7 -12.72 -14.73 6.39
C GLU A 7 -11.36 -14.12 6.04
N GLY A 8 -11.34 -13.03 5.28
CA GLY A 8 -10.08 -12.45 4.85
C GLY A 8 -9.42 -11.80 6.05
N GLY A 9 -8.28 -12.35 6.42
CA GLY A 9 -7.52 -11.93 7.58
C GLY A 9 -6.75 -10.62 7.37
N VAL A 10 -6.28 -10.07 8.48
CA VAL A 10 -5.25 -9.03 8.47
C VAL A 10 -3.97 -9.62 7.86
N THR A 11 -3.47 -9.00 6.78
CA THR A 11 -2.30 -9.45 6.03
C THR A 11 -0.99 -8.85 6.56
N ARG A 12 -1.05 -7.63 7.10
CA ARG A 12 0.06 -6.95 7.75
C ARG A 12 -0.47 -6.07 8.88
N ALA A 13 0.32 -5.95 9.94
CA ALA A 13 0.08 -5.00 11.01
C ALA A 13 1.38 -4.29 11.40
N ALA A 14 1.26 -3.03 11.80
CA ALA A 14 2.34 -2.23 12.37
C ALA A 14 1.77 -1.38 13.51
N ILE A 15 2.63 -1.02 14.46
CA ILE A 15 2.29 -0.10 15.56
C ILE A 15 3.39 0.95 15.62
N ASP A 16 3.00 2.20 15.79
CA ASP A 16 3.88 3.31 16.12
C ASP A 16 3.12 4.29 17.04
N ASP A 17 3.76 4.63 18.16
CA ASP A 17 3.16 5.38 19.27
C ASP A 17 1.80 4.80 19.71
N ASP A 18 0.73 5.60 19.62
CA ASP A 18 -0.63 5.23 19.97
C ASP A 18 -1.47 4.81 18.75
N VAL A 19 -0.86 4.55 17.59
CA VAL A 19 -1.56 4.14 16.35
C VAL A 19 -1.20 2.72 15.94
N ALA A 20 -2.21 1.89 15.71
CA ALA A 20 -2.10 0.59 15.07
C ALA A 20 -2.56 0.66 13.61
N LEU A 21 -1.72 0.23 12.68
CA LEU A 21 -2.03 0.13 11.26
C LEU A 21 -2.25 -1.33 10.86
N ALA A 22 -3.31 -1.62 10.12
CA ALA A 22 -3.59 -2.95 9.60
C ALA A 22 -3.96 -2.90 8.10
N THR A 23 -3.48 -3.88 7.34
CA THR A 23 -3.90 -4.11 5.95
C THR A 23 -4.75 -5.38 5.86
N SER A 24 -5.79 -5.38 5.03
CA SER A 24 -6.68 -6.54 4.84
C SER A 24 -7.26 -6.56 3.42
N GLY A 25 -7.44 -7.76 2.87
CA GLY A 25 -7.87 -7.96 1.48
C GLY A 25 -9.27 -8.56 1.27
N ASP A 26 -10.09 -8.75 2.32
CA ASP A 26 -11.44 -9.31 2.15
C ASP A 26 -12.45 -8.29 1.64
N GLY A 27 -13.24 -8.66 0.63
CA GLY A 27 -14.31 -7.83 0.09
C GLY A 27 -13.88 -6.43 -0.43
N GLY A 28 -12.57 -6.19 -0.48
CA GLY A 28 -12.00 -4.88 -0.66
C GLY A 28 -10.56 -4.86 -0.16
N LYS A 29 -9.81 -3.87 -0.64
CA LYS A 29 -8.41 -3.67 -0.29
C LYS A 29 -8.32 -2.51 0.68
N HIS A 30 -8.11 -2.80 1.95
CA HIS A 30 -8.24 -1.82 3.02
C HIS A 30 -6.95 -1.68 3.80
N ILE A 31 -6.62 -0.42 4.09
CA ILE A 31 -5.61 -0.04 5.06
C ILE A 31 -6.31 0.80 6.12
N ARG A 32 -6.20 0.42 7.38
CA ARG A 32 -6.91 1.07 8.49
C ARG A 32 -5.94 1.42 9.59
N ALA A 33 -6.11 2.61 10.14
CA ALA A 33 -5.43 3.04 11.35
C ALA A 33 -6.41 3.11 12.52
N TYR A 34 -5.96 2.66 13.67
CA TYR A 34 -6.73 2.61 14.90
C TYR A 34 -5.97 3.26 16.04
N ASP A 35 -6.69 3.91 16.95
CA ASP A 35 -6.14 4.31 18.24
C ASP A 35 -5.91 3.06 19.10
N THR A 36 -4.70 2.91 19.62
CA THR A 36 -4.32 1.73 20.43
C THR A 36 -4.91 1.73 21.83
N ARG A 37 -5.42 2.88 22.31
CA ARG A 37 -5.94 3.03 23.68
C ARG A 37 -7.34 2.47 23.81
N ASP A 38 -8.19 2.69 22.82
CA ASP A 38 -9.60 2.29 22.83
C ASP A 38 -10.05 1.50 21.60
N GLY A 39 -9.21 1.39 20.57
CA GLY A 39 -9.53 0.70 19.32
C GLY A 39 -10.36 1.51 18.34
N GLU A 40 -10.52 2.82 18.55
CA GLU A 40 -11.25 3.70 17.63
C GLU A 40 -10.60 3.71 16.24
N LEU A 41 -11.40 3.59 15.17
CA LEU A 41 -10.92 3.75 13.79
C LEU A 41 -10.60 5.22 13.55
N LEU A 42 -9.32 5.54 13.35
CA LEU A 42 -8.86 6.89 13.04
C LEU A 42 -9.11 7.24 11.57
N TRP A 43 -8.73 6.34 10.66
CA TRP A 43 -8.98 6.50 9.24
C TRP A 43 -8.93 5.18 8.49
N GLU A 44 -9.54 5.17 7.31
CA GLU A 44 -9.52 4.06 6.37
C GLU A 44 -9.13 4.55 4.97
N GLY A 45 -8.12 3.90 4.39
CA GLY A 45 -7.79 3.98 2.98
C GLY A 45 -8.36 2.77 2.25
N VAL A 46 -9.30 3.01 1.33
CA VAL A 46 -9.86 1.97 0.45
C VAL A 46 -9.19 2.05 -0.91
N SER A 47 -8.53 0.96 -1.31
CA SER A 47 -7.87 0.85 -2.61
C SER A 47 -8.74 0.12 -3.64
N TYR A 48 -9.78 -0.58 -3.18
CA TYR A 48 -10.77 -1.27 -4.00
C TYR A 48 -12.01 -1.59 -3.17
N SER A 49 -13.20 -1.42 -3.73
CA SER A 49 -14.45 -1.95 -3.18
C SER A 49 -15.03 -3.03 -4.10
N ASP A 50 -15.72 -4.02 -3.54
CA ASP A 50 -16.42 -5.11 -4.25
C ASP A 50 -17.48 -4.67 -5.29
N ALA A 51 -17.65 -3.37 -5.53
CA ALA A 51 -18.69 -2.83 -6.42
C ALA A 51 -18.41 -2.99 -7.93
N MET A 52 -17.28 -3.57 -8.36
CA MET A 52 -16.99 -3.81 -9.79
C MET A 52 -17.67 -5.10 -10.31
N PRO A 53 -18.08 -5.16 -11.60
CA PRO A 53 -18.67 -6.35 -12.21
C PRO A 53 -17.78 -7.60 -12.07
N SER A 54 -18.38 -8.70 -11.64
CA SER A 54 -17.71 -9.84 -10.98
C SER A 54 -16.67 -10.63 -11.80
N ALA A 55 -16.62 -10.50 -13.12
CA ALA A 55 -15.70 -11.27 -13.97
C ALA A 55 -14.38 -10.51 -14.25
N GLU A 56 -14.47 -9.23 -14.59
CA GLU A 56 -13.31 -8.36 -14.86
C GLU A 56 -12.63 -7.95 -13.54
N ALA A 57 -13.45 -7.67 -12.52
CA ALA A 57 -13.02 -7.50 -11.13
C ALA A 57 -12.20 -8.68 -10.60
N ARG A 58 -12.59 -9.90 -10.95
CA ARG A 58 -11.93 -11.14 -10.49
C ARG A 58 -10.62 -11.40 -11.23
N ALA A 59 -10.60 -11.19 -12.55
CA ALA A 59 -9.39 -11.31 -13.35
C ALA A 59 -8.33 -10.27 -12.96
N GLU A 60 -8.72 -9.02 -12.67
CA GLU A 60 -7.79 -8.00 -12.16
C GLU A 60 -7.38 -8.25 -10.70
N ARG A 61 -8.29 -8.78 -9.87
CA ARG A 61 -7.99 -9.18 -8.48
C ARG A 61 -6.93 -10.26 -8.38
N GLU A 62 -6.93 -11.23 -9.30
CA GLU A 62 -6.01 -12.37 -9.27
C GLU A 62 -4.58 -12.01 -9.73
N VAL A 63 -4.40 -10.89 -10.47
CA VAL A 63 -3.09 -10.53 -11.08
C VAL A 63 -2.36 -9.40 -10.32
N GLN A 64 -3.03 -8.55 -9.55
CA GLN A 64 -2.42 -7.32 -8.99
C GLN A 64 -2.54 -7.21 -7.46
N ILE A 65 -1.94 -8.19 -6.75
CA ILE A 65 -2.12 -8.40 -5.31
C ILE A 65 -1.10 -7.66 -4.42
N GLY A 66 -0.39 -6.67 -4.95
CA GLY A 66 0.43 -5.79 -4.13
C GLY A 66 -0.39 -4.99 -3.15
N GLU A 67 -0.39 -5.39 -1.88
CA GLU A 67 -0.76 -4.52 -0.77
C GLU A 67 0.36 -4.51 0.24
N ASP A 68 0.81 -3.32 0.57
CA ASP A 68 1.80 -3.19 1.61
C ASP A 68 1.66 -1.83 2.29
N ALA A 69 2.14 -1.79 3.52
CA ALA A 69 2.27 -0.54 4.24
C ALA A 69 3.57 -0.52 5.02
N PHE A 70 4.21 0.64 5.02
CA PHE A 70 5.45 0.91 5.73
C PHE A 70 5.27 2.15 6.59
N VAL A 71 5.35 1.96 7.91
CA VAL A 71 5.36 3.07 8.87
C VAL A 71 6.78 3.60 8.98
N ALA A 72 7.00 4.86 8.61
CA ALA A 72 8.32 5.48 8.59
C ALA A 72 8.85 5.81 10.00
N ARG A 73 7.96 5.86 11.01
CA ARG A 73 8.24 6.15 12.43
C ARG A 73 8.86 7.52 12.70
N ARG A 74 8.78 8.40 11.71
CA ARG A 74 9.19 9.80 11.74
C ARG A 74 8.50 10.51 10.59
N ASP A 75 8.49 11.84 10.68
CA ASP A 75 8.22 12.73 9.55
C ASP A 75 9.37 12.63 8.55
N VAL A 76 9.09 12.10 7.36
CA VAL A 76 10.05 11.90 6.26
C VAL A 76 9.82 12.83 5.08
N ASP A 77 8.64 13.44 4.96
CA ASP A 77 8.34 14.41 3.90
C ASP A 77 8.27 15.87 4.38
N GLY A 78 8.40 16.11 5.69
CA GLY A 78 8.42 17.42 6.32
C GLY A 78 7.03 18.02 6.56
N CYS A 79 5.97 17.20 6.55
CA CYS A 79 4.60 17.67 6.76
C CYS A 79 4.24 17.92 8.24
N GLY A 80 5.11 17.51 9.17
CA GLY A 80 4.92 17.69 10.61
C GLY A 80 4.30 16.49 11.34
N ASP A 81 3.92 15.43 10.62
CA ASP A 81 3.34 14.20 11.17
C ASP A 81 4.26 12.99 10.94
N VAL A 82 4.07 11.93 11.73
CA VAL A 82 4.69 10.63 11.42
C VAL A 82 4.06 10.07 10.17
N ASP A 83 4.88 9.59 9.24
CA ASP A 83 4.40 9.14 7.94
C ASP A 83 4.17 7.63 7.84
N VAL A 84 3.27 7.27 6.93
CA VAL A 84 3.09 5.93 6.39
C VAL A 84 3.09 5.99 4.85
N VAL A 85 3.84 5.08 4.24
CA VAL A 85 3.77 4.80 2.81
C VAL A 85 2.94 3.55 2.58
N THR A 86 1.94 3.65 1.73
CA THR A 86 1.07 2.54 1.37
C THR A 86 1.21 2.19 -0.10
N LEU A 87 1.15 0.90 -0.42
CA LEU A 87 1.09 0.36 -1.77
C LEU A 87 -0.22 -0.35 -1.97
N ALA A 88 -0.93 -0.01 -3.05
CA ALA A 88 -2.05 -0.80 -3.52
C ALA A 88 -2.17 -0.75 -5.05
N LYS A 89 -2.18 -1.91 -5.71
CA LYS A 89 -2.32 -2.03 -7.18
C LYS A 89 -1.32 -1.17 -7.98
N GLY A 90 -0.12 -0.98 -7.46
CA GLY A 90 0.90 -0.13 -8.08
C GLY A 90 0.67 1.37 -7.90
N GLU A 91 -0.28 1.79 -7.08
CA GLU A 91 -0.32 3.15 -6.52
C GLU A 91 0.45 3.16 -5.20
N VAL A 92 1.41 4.07 -5.09
CA VAL A 92 2.16 4.37 -3.87
C VAL A 92 1.64 5.69 -3.33
N VAL A 93 1.28 5.73 -2.05
CA VAL A 93 0.69 6.91 -1.42
C VAL A 93 1.44 7.20 -0.11
N MET A 94 1.87 8.44 0.06
CA MET A 94 2.39 8.97 1.33
C MET A 94 1.26 9.65 2.10
N ARG A 95 1.20 9.37 3.40
CA ARG A 95 0.14 9.86 4.27
C ARG A 95 0.65 10.11 5.68
N SER A 96 0.00 11.03 6.39
CA SER A 96 0.08 11.09 7.85
C SER A 96 -0.48 9.80 8.45
N LEU A 97 0.30 9.17 9.34
CA LEU A 97 -0.09 7.94 10.04
C LEU A 97 -1.32 8.16 10.92
N ARG A 98 -1.46 9.32 11.56
CA ARG A 98 -2.55 9.58 12.50
C ARG A 98 -3.84 10.01 11.81
N THR A 99 -3.74 10.90 10.83
CA THR A 99 -4.93 11.51 10.21
C THR A 99 -5.34 10.83 8.90
N GLY A 100 -4.42 10.11 8.26
CA GLY A 100 -4.62 9.52 6.94
C GLY A 100 -4.63 10.55 5.81
N GLU A 101 -4.36 11.82 6.11
CA GLU A 101 -4.22 12.89 5.13
C GLU A 101 -3.14 12.51 4.12
N VAL A 102 -3.43 12.73 2.84
CA VAL A 102 -2.55 12.31 1.76
C VAL A 102 -1.64 13.46 1.37
N ASN A 103 -0.34 13.23 1.48
CA ASN A 103 0.67 14.22 1.12
C ASN A 103 0.97 14.15 -0.38
N TRP A 104 1.17 12.94 -0.92
CA TRP A 104 1.36 12.71 -2.35
C TRP A 104 0.97 11.30 -2.82
N ARG A 105 0.87 11.14 -4.14
CA ARG A 105 0.60 9.86 -4.83
C ARG A 105 1.55 9.67 -6.01
N ALA A 106 1.96 8.42 -6.25
CA ALA A 106 2.74 8.03 -7.41
C ALA A 106 2.20 6.72 -8.00
N ASN A 107 2.18 6.61 -9.33
CA ASN A 107 1.81 5.38 -10.02
C ASN A 107 3.07 4.68 -10.55
N VAL A 108 3.38 3.51 -9.99
CA VAL A 108 4.55 2.71 -10.37
C VAL A 108 4.23 1.67 -11.45
N ARG A 109 2.98 1.56 -11.89
CA ARG A 109 2.60 0.66 -13.00
C ARG A 109 3.25 1.08 -14.31
N ASP A 110 3.33 2.38 -14.55
CA ASP A 110 3.89 2.93 -15.80
C ASP A 110 5.39 2.66 -15.94
N VAL A 111 6.06 2.34 -14.82
CA VAL A 111 7.49 1.97 -14.80
C VAL A 111 7.71 0.55 -15.31
N ALA A 112 6.81 -0.38 -14.95
CA ALA A 112 6.84 -1.77 -15.39
C ALA A 112 5.42 -2.34 -15.40
N GLU A 113 4.75 -2.28 -16.54
CA GLU A 113 3.32 -2.63 -16.68
C GLU A 113 3.03 -4.08 -16.27
N LYS A 114 4.00 -4.98 -16.50
CA LYS A 114 3.91 -6.40 -16.15
C LYS A 114 4.41 -6.72 -14.74
N ALA A 115 4.79 -5.72 -13.93
CA ALA A 115 5.25 -5.97 -12.58
C ALA A 115 4.07 -6.14 -11.60
N ILE A 116 4.16 -7.19 -10.78
CA ILE A 116 3.43 -7.29 -9.53
C ILE A 116 4.28 -6.58 -8.47
N TRP A 117 3.92 -5.34 -8.13
CA TRP A 117 4.48 -4.63 -6.98
C TRP A 117 4.01 -5.29 -5.69
N GLU A 118 4.87 -5.48 -4.70
CA GLU A 118 4.53 -6.28 -3.50
C GLU A 118 4.91 -5.59 -2.19
N ARG A 119 5.91 -4.72 -2.19
CA ARG A 119 6.40 -4.07 -0.99
C ARG A 119 6.67 -2.60 -1.22
N VAL A 120 6.49 -1.81 -0.16
CA VAL A 120 7.01 -0.44 -0.09
C VAL A 120 7.85 -0.24 1.15
N PHE A 121 8.84 0.65 1.06
CA PHE A 121 9.63 1.11 2.19
C PHE A 121 10.30 2.44 1.89
N VAL A 122 10.73 3.12 2.95
CA VAL A 122 11.47 4.39 2.85
C VAL A 122 12.89 4.18 3.36
N HIS A 123 13.88 4.74 2.64
CA HIS A 123 15.27 4.81 3.07
C HIS A 123 15.88 6.17 2.72
N GLY A 124 16.25 6.94 3.74
CA GLY A 124 16.75 8.30 3.53
C GLY A 124 15.67 9.20 2.92
N GLU A 125 15.98 9.76 1.75
CA GLU A 125 15.10 10.64 0.96
C GLU A 125 14.41 9.90 -0.22
N VAL A 126 14.48 8.57 -0.21
CA VAL A 126 13.95 7.73 -1.29
C VAL A 126 12.91 6.76 -0.76
N THR A 127 11.76 6.75 -1.42
CA THR A 127 10.71 5.76 -1.26
C THR A 127 10.86 4.71 -2.36
N TYR A 128 10.81 3.44 -2.00
CA TYR A 128 10.91 2.33 -2.92
C TYR A 128 9.60 1.56 -2.99
N ALA A 129 9.18 1.22 -4.19
CA ALA A 129 8.30 0.09 -4.45
C ALA A 129 9.14 -1.05 -5.04
N VAL A 130 8.95 -2.27 -4.56
CA VAL A 130 9.62 -3.46 -5.10
C VAL A 130 8.61 -4.57 -5.35
N GLY A 131 8.93 -5.40 -6.33
CA GLY A 131 8.04 -6.45 -6.79
C GLY A 131 8.74 -7.42 -7.72
N ARG A 132 7.96 -8.11 -8.54
CA ARG A 132 8.46 -9.05 -9.55
C ARG A 132 7.70 -8.92 -10.86
N GLU A 133 8.38 -9.17 -11.97
CA GLU A 133 7.77 -9.27 -13.28
C GLU A 133 6.93 -10.55 -13.37
N LEU A 134 5.74 -10.46 -13.96
CA LEU A 134 4.72 -11.50 -13.91
C LEU A 134 5.14 -12.82 -14.58
N GLU A 135 5.85 -12.76 -15.71
CA GLU A 135 6.14 -13.92 -16.55
C GLU A 135 7.46 -14.60 -16.15
N THR A 136 8.47 -13.80 -15.88
CA THR A 136 9.85 -14.21 -15.61
C THR A 136 10.16 -14.33 -14.13
N GLY A 137 9.37 -13.67 -13.27
CA GLY A 137 9.65 -13.55 -11.85
C GLY A 137 10.86 -12.64 -11.54
N ALA A 138 11.39 -11.93 -12.54
CA ALA A 138 12.53 -11.04 -12.35
C ALA A 138 12.20 -9.94 -11.33
N PRO A 139 13.12 -9.63 -10.39
CA PRO A 139 12.86 -8.58 -9.42
C PRO A 139 12.73 -7.22 -10.11
N CYS A 140 11.73 -6.45 -9.70
CA CYS A 140 11.50 -5.09 -10.16
C CYS A 140 11.60 -4.11 -9.00
N ALA A 141 12.13 -2.92 -9.26
CA ALA A 141 12.21 -1.83 -8.31
C ALA A 141 11.83 -0.50 -8.97
N CYS A 142 11.11 0.34 -8.24
CA CYS A 142 10.84 1.72 -8.58
C CYS A 142 11.23 2.61 -7.40
N ALA A 143 12.02 3.64 -7.66
CA ALA A 143 12.47 4.63 -6.70
C ALA A 143 11.74 5.95 -6.96
N MET A 144 11.27 6.57 -5.89
CA MET A 144 10.59 7.86 -5.86
C MET A 144 11.23 8.75 -4.82
N THR A 145 11.25 10.06 -5.03
CA THR A 145 11.57 11.03 -3.98
C THR A 145 10.55 10.93 -2.86
N THR A 146 11.01 10.91 -1.61
CA THR A 146 10.12 10.81 -0.46
C THR A 146 9.29 12.09 -0.24
N ILE A 147 9.79 13.24 -0.67
CA ILE A 147 9.14 14.54 -0.44
C ILE A 147 7.87 14.75 -1.28
N ASP A 148 7.81 14.21 -2.50
CA ASP A 148 6.73 14.50 -3.44
C ASP A 148 6.31 13.33 -4.34
N GLY A 149 6.94 12.16 -4.20
CA GLY A 149 6.61 10.96 -4.97
C GLY A 149 7.08 10.98 -6.42
N THR A 150 7.91 11.94 -6.83
CA THR A 150 8.48 11.98 -8.18
C THR A 150 9.29 10.71 -8.44
N VAL A 151 8.92 9.96 -9.49
CA VAL A 151 9.68 8.78 -9.92
C VAL A 151 11.05 9.21 -10.44
N ILE A 152 12.11 8.70 -9.79
CA ILE A 152 13.51 8.99 -10.16
C ILE A 152 14.17 7.84 -10.93
N GLY A 153 13.55 6.67 -10.94
CA GLY A 153 13.96 5.56 -11.80
C GLY A 153 13.30 4.24 -11.41
N GLY A 154 13.30 3.28 -12.32
CA GLY A 154 12.88 1.92 -12.03
C GLY A 154 13.06 0.98 -13.20
N GLN A 155 13.19 -0.31 -12.89
CA GLN A 155 13.43 -1.37 -13.86
C GLN A 155 13.16 -2.74 -13.25
N CYS A 156 12.97 -3.73 -14.13
CA CYS A 156 13.07 -5.15 -13.79
C CYS A 156 14.44 -5.67 -14.25
N ALA A 157 15.00 -6.63 -13.50
CA ALA A 157 16.32 -7.21 -13.78
C ALA A 157 16.33 -8.21 -14.95
#